data_AF-A0A1H4QMI2-F1
#
_entry.id   AF-A0A1H4QMI2-F1
#
_cell.length_a   1.000
_cell.length_b   1.000
_cell.length_c   1.000
_cell.angle_alpha   90.00
_cell.angle_beta   90.00
_cell.angle_gamma   90.00
#
_symmetry.space_group_name_H-M   'P 1'
#
loop_
_entity.id
_entity.type
_entity.pdbx_description
1 polymer ?
#
loop_
_entity_poly.entity_id
_entity_poly.type
_entity_poly.pdbx_seq_one_letter_code
_entity_poly.pdbx_strand_id
1 'polypeptide(L)'
;MQPARPFVPSHVWARQEVRDALLRMDFGRLCQLVREYGHLRQEDIALLTGLSQAFLSMLESGQRRLCRRSRNSPPRRSRNSPGPRPSRV
;
A
#
# COMPACT_ATOMS: atom_id res chain seq x y z
N MET A 1 -20.40 -10.96 -14.38
CA MET A 1 -20.54 -10.59 -12.95
C MET A 1 -19.77 -9.29 -12.74
N GLN A 2 -20.45 -8.14 -12.67
CA GLN A 2 -19.77 -6.88 -12.34
C GLN A 2 -19.30 -6.97 -10.88
N PRO A 3 -18.02 -6.70 -10.55
CA PRO A 3 -17.63 -6.64 -9.15
C PRO A 3 -18.38 -5.46 -8.53
N ALA A 4 -19.11 -5.72 -7.44
CA ALA A 4 -19.76 -4.69 -6.67
C ALA A 4 -18.71 -3.62 -6.35
N ARG A 5 -18.99 -2.34 -6.65
CA ARG A 5 -18.01 -1.29 -6.42
C ARG A 5 -17.68 -1.29 -4.93
N PRO A 6 -16.41 -1.53 -4.56
CA PRO A 6 -16.03 -1.49 -3.16
C PRO A 6 -16.36 -0.10 -2.61
N PHE A 7 -16.90 -0.06 -1.40
CA PHE A 7 -17.31 1.18 -0.74
C PHE A 7 -16.83 1.15 0.70
N VAL A 8 -16.26 2.26 1.17
CA VAL A 8 -15.82 2.39 2.56
C VAL A 8 -16.99 2.91 3.40
N PRO A 9 -17.47 2.15 4.40
CA PRO A 9 -18.56 2.60 5.25
C PRO A 9 -18.22 3.90 6.01
N SER A 10 -19.19 4.80 6.15
CA SER A 10 -18.98 6.12 6.78
C SER A 10 -18.48 6.05 8.23
N HIS A 11 -18.85 4.99 8.97
CA HIS A 11 -18.41 4.79 10.35
C HIS A 11 -16.91 4.50 10.47
N VAL A 12 -16.25 4.00 9.40
CA VAL A 12 -14.80 3.79 9.37
C VAL A 12 -14.08 5.13 9.47
N TRP A 13 -14.54 6.14 8.71
CA TRP A 13 -13.99 7.50 8.73
C TRP A 13 -14.26 8.25 10.05
N ALA A 14 -15.24 7.81 10.83
CA ALA A 14 -15.53 8.38 12.14
C ALA A 14 -14.56 7.93 13.23
N ARG A 15 -13.81 6.85 13.03
CA ARG A 15 -12.88 6.31 14.03
C ARG A 15 -11.68 7.25 14.24
N GLN A 16 -11.31 7.42 15.51
CA GLN A 16 -10.20 8.29 15.90
C GLN A 16 -8.89 7.87 15.24
N GLU A 17 -8.59 6.57 15.17
CA GLU A 17 -7.35 6.04 14.58
C GLU A 17 -7.23 6.36 13.09
N VAL A 18 -8.35 6.32 12.36
CA VAL A 18 -8.42 6.64 10.93
C VAL A 18 -8.17 8.13 10.72
N ARG A 19 -8.75 8.98 11.56
CA ARG A 19 -8.53 10.44 11.54
C ARG A 19 -7.10 10.80 11.89
N ASP A 20 -6.54 10.15 12.90
CA ASP A 20 -5.16 10.28 13.33
C ASP A 20 -4.16 9.91 12.23
N ALA A 21 -4.42 8.81 11.50
CA ALA A 21 -3.62 8.41 10.35
C ALA A 21 -3.73 9.42 9.19
N LEU A 22 -4.94 9.95 8.93
CA LEU A 22 -5.16 11.02 7.95
C LEU A 22 -4.39 12.31 8.31
N LEU A 23 -4.44 12.75 9.57
CA LEU A 23 -3.73 13.94 10.05
C LEU A 23 -2.22 13.79 9.93
N ARG A 24 -1.70 12.59 10.19
CA ARG A 24 -0.28 12.25 10.03
C ARG A 24 0.12 12.00 8.57
N MET A 25 -0.84 12.02 7.65
CA MET A 25 -0.71 11.59 6.24
C MET A 25 -0.04 10.21 6.13
N ASP A 26 -0.31 9.34 7.09
CA ASP A 26 0.17 7.96 7.07
C ASP A 26 -0.78 7.10 6.26
N PHE A 27 -0.62 7.15 4.95
CA PHE A 27 -1.46 6.39 4.01
C PHE A 27 -1.34 4.88 4.23
N GLY A 28 -0.17 4.39 4.66
CA GLY A 28 0.04 2.96 4.95
C GLY A 28 -0.86 2.52 6.08
N ARG A 29 -0.83 3.26 7.20
CA ARG A 29 -1.69 3.01 8.34
C ARG A 29 -3.16 3.25 8.02
N LEU A 30 -3.48 4.28 7.25
CA LEU A 30 -4.85 4.58 6.81
C LEU A 30 -5.45 3.43 5.99
N CYS A 31 -4.71 2.91 5.00
CA CYS A 31 -5.19 1.80 4.18
C CYS A 31 -5.43 0.54 5.03
N GLN A 32 -4.53 0.23 5.97
CA GLN A 32 -4.73 -0.88 6.90
C GLN A 32 -6.01 -0.72 7.73
N LEU A 33 -6.22 0.44 8.35
CA LEU A 33 -7.38 0.69 9.20
C LEU A 33 -8.69 0.68 8.40
N VAL A 34 -8.69 1.26 7.19
CA VAL A 34 -9.85 1.23 6.29
C VAL A 34 -10.18 -0.20 5.86
N ARG A 35 -9.15 -1.02 5.64
CA ARG A 35 -9.32 -2.43 5.28
C ARG A 35 -9.85 -3.26 6.43
N GLU A 36 -9.28 -3.06 7.62
CA GLU A 36 -9.65 -3.77 8.85
C GLU A 36 -11.08 -3.44 9.30
N TYR A 37 -11.44 -2.15 9.36
CA TYR A 37 -12.76 -1.74 9.82
C TYR A 37 -13.83 -1.72 8.73
N GLY A 38 -13.44 -1.62 7.46
CA GLY A 38 -14.35 -1.70 6.32
C GLY A 38 -14.61 -3.12 5.84
N HIS A 39 -13.92 -4.13 6.40
CA HIS A 39 -13.90 -5.51 5.90
C HIS A 39 -13.58 -5.61 4.40
N LEU A 40 -12.73 -4.70 3.91
CA LEU A 40 -12.35 -4.62 2.51
C LEU A 40 -11.13 -5.52 2.25
N ARG A 41 -10.95 -5.92 1.00
CA ARG A 41 -9.73 -6.62 0.57
C ARG A 41 -8.71 -5.62 0.02
N GLN A 42 -7.47 -6.07 -0.14
CA GLN A 42 -6.42 -5.23 -0.73
C GLN A 42 -6.76 -4.87 -2.19
N GLU A 43 -7.39 -5.79 -2.93
CA GLU A 43 -7.93 -5.55 -4.28
C GLU A 43 -9.01 -4.46 -4.29
N ASP A 44 -9.87 -4.40 -3.26
CA ASP A 44 -10.89 -3.38 -3.13
C ASP A 44 -10.28 -1.99 -2.89
N ILE A 45 -9.24 -1.92 -2.06
CA ILE A 45 -8.49 -0.68 -1.81
C ILE A 45 -7.76 -0.22 -3.09
N ALA A 46 -7.23 -1.15 -3.89
CA ALA A 46 -6.61 -0.85 -5.18
C ALA A 46 -7.60 -0.21 -6.14
N LEU A 47 -8.82 -0.77 -6.22
CA LEU A 47 -9.90 -0.23 -7.04
C LEU A 47 -10.42 1.12 -6.52
N LEU A 48 -10.54 1.30 -5.20
CA LEU A 48 -11.00 2.53 -4.56
C LEU A 48 -10.03 3.69 -4.71
N THR A 49 -8.74 3.42 -4.58
CA THR A 49 -7.68 4.43 -4.62
C THR A 49 -7.10 4.65 -6.01
N GLY A 50 -7.37 3.74 -6.95
CA GLY A 50 -6.71 3.70 -8.26
C GLY A 50 -5.22 3.36 -8.20
N LEU A 51 -4.71 2.94 -7.03
CA LEU A 51 -3.32 2.55 -6.85
C LEU A 51 -3.12 1.07 -7.21
N SER A 52 -1.95 0.73 -7.75
CA SER A 52 -1.63 -0.66 -8.03
C SER A 52 -1.47 -1.48 -6.74
N GLN A 53 -1.86 -2.75 -6.78
CA GLN A 53 -1.73 -3.66 -5.63
C GLN A 53 -0.29 -3.73 -5.09
N ALA A 54 0.70 -3.75 -5.98
CA ALA A 54 2.12 -3.75 -5.60
C ALA A 54 2.52 -2.44 -4.87
N PHE A 55 1.98 -1.30 -5.31
CA PHE A 55 2.20 -0.02 -4.64
C PHE A 55 1.54 0.03 -3.26
N LEU A 56 0.33 -0.52 -3.12
CA LEU A 56 -0.35 -0.65 -1.84
C LEU A 56 0.39 -1.57 -0.87
N SER A 57 0.92 -2.70 -1.34
CA SER A 57 1.73 -3.59 -0.50
C SER A 57 3.01 -2.91 0.01
N MET A 58 3.71 -2.14 -0.83
CA MET A 58 4.88 -1.33 -0.42
C MET A 58 4.51 -0.23 0.59
N LEU A 59 3.29 0.28 0.51
CA LEU A 59 2.78 1.34 1.37
C LEU A 59 2.31 0.78 2.73
N GLU A 60 1.59 -0.34 2.72
CA GLU A 60 1.16 -1.08 3.93
C GLU A 60 2.34 -1.67 4.72
N SER A 61 3.42 -2.08 4.04
CA SER A 61 4.65 -2.57 4.69
C SER A 61 5.52 -1.46 5.29
N GLY A 62 5.12 -0.19 5.17
CA GLY A 62 5.86 0.94 5.71
C GLY A 62 7.18 1.26 4.97
N GLN A 63 7.45 0.60 3.84
CA GLN A 63 8.64 0.90 3.03
C GLN A 63 8.58 2.28 2.36
N ARG A 64 7.39 2.89 2.26
CA ARG A 64 7.22 4.27 1.81
C ARG A 64 6.26 5.02 2.73
N ARG A 65 6.79 5.74 3.72
CA ARG A 65 6.05 6.82 4.38
C ARG A 65 6.01 8.01 3.42
N LEU A 66 4.88 8.23 2.76
CA LEU A 66 4.57 9.49 2.05
C LEU A 66 4.28 10.61 3.06
N CYS A 67 5.12 10.75 4.08
CA CYS A 67 5.07 11.90 4.97
C CYS A 67 5.71 13.08 4.21
N ARG A 68 5.05 14.24 4.27
CA ARG A 68 5.25 15.61 3.69
C ARG A 68 6.59 16.04 3.04
N ARG A 69 7.68 15.27 3.14
CA ARG A 69 9.01 15.47 2.53
C ARG A 69 9.50 14.32 1.64
N SER A 70 8.65 13.38 1.21
CA SER A 70 9.11 12.29 0.34
C SER A 70 9.26 12.75 -1.12
N ARG A 71 10.44 13.31 -1.45
CA ARG A 71 10.92 13.45 -2.82
C ARG A 71 11.18 12.04 -3.36
N ASN A 72 10.44 11.69 -4.41
CA ASN A 72 10.36 10.39 -5.08
C ASN A 72 11.76 9.85 -5.45
N SER A 73 12.25 8.82 -4.74
CA SER A 73 13.37 7.98 -5.20
C SER A 73 12.84 6.57 -5.44
N PRO A 74 12.99 5.99 -6.65
CA PRO A 74 12.57 4.62 -6.90
C PRO A 74 13.44 3.65 -6.09
N PRO A 75 12.90 2.47 -5.70
CA PRO A 75 13.70 1.45 -5.03
C PRO A 75 14.84 1.02 -5.96
N ARG A 76 16.09 1.15 -5.50
CA ARG A 76 17.25 0.57 -6.18
C ARG A 76 17.05 -0.95 -6.19
N ARG A 77 16.62 -1.49 -7.33
CA ARG A 77 16.49 -2.93 -7.57
C ARG A 77 17.88 -3.54 -7.41
N SER A 78 18.06 -4.37 -6.38
CA SER A 78 19.28 -5.16 -6.18
C SER A 78 19.53 -6.03 -7.42
N ARG A 79 20.60 -5.72 -8.16
CA ARG A 79 21.14 -6.61 -9.20
C ARG A 79 21.93 -7.71 -8.50
N ASN A 80 21.24 -8.77 -8.07
CA ASN A 80 21.90 -10.06 -7.91
C ASN A 80 21.93 -10.74 -9.28
N SER A 81 23.00 -10.50 -10.03
CA SER A 81 23.43 -11.39 -11.12
C SER A 81 24.22 -12.55 -10.51
N PRO A 82 23.82 -13.82 -10.65
CA PRO A 82 24.76 -14.91 -10.49
C PRO A 82 25.61 -14.98 -11.77
N GLY A 83 26.91 -14.67 -11.66
CA GLY A 83 27.87 -14.85 -12.75
C GLY A 83 27.94 -16.32 -13.22
N PRO A 84 28.32 -16.58 -14.48
CA PRO A 84 28.38 -17.93 -15.01
C PRO A 84 29.47 -18.73 -14.30
N ARG A 85 29.13 -19.95 -13.89
CA ARG A 85 30.07 -20.92 -13.31
C ARG A 85 31.11 -21.31 -14.39
N PRO A 86 32.42 -21.33 -14.09
CA PRO A 86 33.39 -21.84 -15.04
C PRO A 86 33.20 -23.35 -15.21
N SER A 87 33.07 -23.77 -16.47
CA SER A 87 33.01 -25.17 -16.86
C SER A 87 34.38 -25.80 -16.65
N ARG A 88 34.42 -26.89 -15.88
CA ARG A 88 35.60 -27.74 -15.74
C ARG A 88 35.59 -28.74 -16.89
N VAL A 89 36.62 -28.69 -17.73
CA VAL A 89 37.04 -29.75 -18.65
C VAL A 89 38.47 -30.12 -18.30
#